data_AF-A0A970HDL7-F1
#
_entry.id   AF-A0A970HDL7-F1
#
_cell.length_a   1.000
_cell.length_b   1.000
_cell.length_c   1.000
_cell.angle_alpha   90.00
_cell.angle_beta   90.00
_cell.angle_gamma   90.00
#
_symmetry.space_group_name_H-M   'P 1'
#
loop_
_entity.id
_entity.type
_entity.pdbx_description
1 polymer ?
#
loop_
_entity_poly.entity_id
_entity_poly.type
_entity_poly.pdbx_seq_one_letter_code
_entity_poly.pdbx_strand_id
1 'polypeptide(L)'
;MKKMGKGRINLSQAFILMEVLAGLFLLGLLGLVGLSILTSSYSHFNRIRLLTEMNYLAESVYERMSSQDPYCKELLDELSYRDELIYLDLDGEVLDKYEVRILKVREEDKLMEVSIIIKYLDGEGEGLDVEFKGSILKEEGLYHY
;
A
#
# COMPACT_ATOMS: atom_id res chain seq x y z
N MET A 1 68.97 28.90 25.69
CA MET A 1 67.60 29.34 26.07
C MET A 1 66.75 29.46 24.83
N LYS A 2 65.82 28.52 24.61
CA LYS A 2 64.95 28.46 23.43
C LYS A 2 63.73 29.34 23.72
N LYS A 3 63.60 30.51 23.07
CA LYS A 3 62.40 31.35 23.16
C LYS A 3 61.24 30.59 22.51
N MET A 4 60.29 30.13 23.32
CA MET A 4 59.00 29.63 22.84
C MET A 4 58.25 30.81 22.22
N GLY A 5 58.06 30.78 20.89
CA GLY A 5 57.19 31.71 20.19
C GLY A 5 55.74 31.43 20.60
N LYS A 6 55.15 32.33 21.39
CA LYS A 6 53.70 32.36 21.62
C LYS A 6 53.03 32.68 20.28
N GLY A 7 52.46 31.67 19.63
CA GLY A 7 51.56 31.87 18.49
C GLY A 7 50.37 32.70 18.94
N ARG A 8 50.36 34.00 18.60
CA ARG A 8 49.17 34.83 18.75
C ARG A 8 48.20 34.43 17.66
N ILE A 9 47.10 33.79 18.05
CA ILE A 9 45.96 33.58 17.15
C ILE A 9 45.41 34.97 16.81
N ASN A 10 45.38 35.32 15.53
CA ASN A 10 44.77 36.57 15.09
C ASN A 10 43.25 36.47 15.26
N LEU A 11 42.67 37.42 16.00
CA LEU A 11 41.24 37.45 16.35
C LEU A 11 40.33 37.37 15.11
N SER A 12 40.75 37.97 14.00
CA SER A 12 40.04 37.92 12.71
C SER A 12 39.98 36.52 12.09
N GLN A 13 41.06 35.74 12.22
CA GLN A 13 41.09 34.36 11.72
C GLN A 13 40.21 33.44 12.57
N ALA A 14 40.18 33.66 13.89
CA ALA A 14 39.28 32.94 14.79
C ALA A 14 37.80 33.27 14.51
N PHE A 15 37.50 34.54 14.17
CA PHE A 15 36.15 34.95 13.81
C PHE A 15 35.66 34.31 12.50
N ILE A 16 36.50 34.32 11.46
CA ILE A 16 36.19 33.66 10.18
C ILE A 16 35.97 32.15 10.38
N LEU A 17 36.81 31.50 11.21
CA LEU A 17 36.65 30.08 11.52
C LEU A 17 35.28 29.81 12.17
N MET A 18 34.85 30.65 13.12
CA MET A 18 33.56 30.52 13.78
C MET A 18 32.39 30.72 12.82
N GLU A 19 32.48 31.67 11.88
CA GLU A 19 31.47 31.88 10.84
C GLU A 19 31.35 30.66 9.92
N VAL A 20 32.48 30.08 9.51
CA VAL A 20 32.49 28.86 8.68
C VAL A 20 31.87 27.69 9.44
N LEU A 21 32.20 27.51 10.71
CA LEU A 21 31.62 26.45 11.55
C LEU A 21 30.10 26.63 11.73
N ALA A 22 29.66 27.85 11.99
CA ALA A 22 28.22 28.15 12.11
C ALA A 22 27.49 27.91 10.79
N GLY A 23 28.07 28.30 9.65
CA GLY A 23 27.52 28.04 8.33
C GLY A 23 27.40 26.55 8.01
N LEU A 24 28.45 25.77 8.29
CA LEU A 24 28.43 24.30 8.12
C LEU A 24 27.39 23.63 9.03
N PHE A 25 27.25 24.10 10.26
CA PHE A 25 26.24 23.59 11.20
C PHE A 25 24.81 23.84 10.68
N LEU A 26 24.52 25.05 10.20
CA LEU A 26 23.22 25.37 9.63
C LEU A 26 22.92 24.57 8.35
N LEU A 27 23.91 24.39 7.47
CA LEU A 27 23.77 23.53 6.30
C LEU A 27 23.49 22.07 6.68
N GLY A 28 24.17 21.57 7.71
CA GLY A 28 23.92 20.23 8.26
C GLY A 28 22.49 20.07 8.79
N LEU A 29 21.98 21.08 9.51
CA LEU A 29 20.59 21.09 9.99
C LEU A 29 19.58 21.10 8.83
N LEU A 30 19.79 21.94 7.83
CA LEU A 30 18.93 21.99 6.64
C LEU A 30 18.95 20.64 5.91
N GLY A 31 20.12 20.02 5.77
CA GLY A 31 20.26 18.69 5.17
C GLY A 31 19.49 17.62 5.95
N LEU A 32 19.64 17.58 7.27
CA LEU A 32 18.92 16.62 8.14
C LEU A 32 17.40 16.76 8.03
N VAL A 33 16.89 18.00 8.10
CA VAL A 33 15.46 18.26 7.98
C VAL A 33 14.96 17.91 6.58
N GLY A 34 15.68 18.34 5.54
CA GLY A 34 15.32 18.06 4.15
C GLY A 34 15.26 16.56 3.85
N LEU A 35 16.30 15.81 4.26
CA LEU A 35 16.32 14.36 4.10
C LEU A 35 15.18 13.67 4.85
N SER A 36 14.91 14.09 6.09
CA SER A 36 13.82 13.51 6.89
C SER A 36 12.45 13.71 6.21
N ILE A 37 12.21 14.91 5.65
CA ILE A 37 10.98 15.21 4.91
C ILE A 37 10.88 14.34 3.65
N LEU A 38 11.98 14.20 2.89
CA LEU A 38 12.01 13.39 1.68
C LEU A 38 11.76 11.91 1.98
N THR A 39 12.41 11.36 3.00
CA THR A 39 12.21 9.95 3.41
C THR A 39 10.79 9.69 3.88
N SER A 40 10.22 10.58 4.69
CA SER A 40 8.82 10.47 5.11
C SER A 40 7.85 10.60 3.93
N SER A 41 8.10 11.54 3.02
CA SER A 41 7.26 11.72 1.83
C SER A 41 7.32 10.48 0.94
N TYR A 42 8.50 9.90 0.74
CA TYR A 42 8.68 8.67 -0.03
C TYR A 42 7.89 7.50 0.56
N SER A 43 7.95 7.28 1.88
CA SER A 43 7.20 6.20 2.52
C SER A 43 5.68 6.42 2.41
N HIS A 44 5.21 7.66 2.54
CA HIS A 44 3.81 8.01 2.33
C HIS A 44 3.35 7.75 0.88
N PHE A 45 4.14 8.18 -0.12
CA PHE A 45 3.82 7.92 -1.52
C PHE A 45 3.78 6.42 -1.83
N ASN A 46 4.72 5.64 -1.30
CA ASN A 46 4.71 4.20 -1.51
C ASN A 46 3.46 3.55 -0.90
N ARG A 47 3.06 3.96 0.31
CA ARG A 47 1.83 3.47 0.94
C ARG A 47 0.57 3.83 0.15
N ILE A 48 0.47 5.07 -0.33
CA ILE A 48 -0.67 5.49 -1.17
C ILE A 48 -0.71 4.68 -2.46
N ARG A 49 0.44 4.48 -3.11
CA ARG A 49 0.54 3.66 -4.32
C ARG A 49 0.02 2.25 -4.09
N LEU A 50 0.45 1.59 -3.00
CA LEU A 50 0.00 0.24 -2.65
C LEU A 50 -1.51 0.19 -2.38
N LEU A 51 -2.06 1.14 -1.62
CA LEU A 51 -3.49 1.20 -1.35
C LEU A 51 -4.32 1.42 -2.62
N THR A 52 -3.86 2.29 -3.52
CA THR A 52 -4.53 2.53 -4.81
C THR A 52 -4.50 1.27 -5.67
N GLU A 53 -3.37 0.56 -5.71
CA GLU A 53 -3.24 -0.72 -6.43
C GLU A 53 -4.19 -1.78 -5.88
N MET A 54 -4.26 -1.92 -4.55
CA MET A 54 -5.17 -2.86 -3.88
C MET A 54 -6.65 -2.51 -4.10
N ASN A 55 -7.01 -1.22 -4.04
CA ASN A 55 -8.38 -0.79 -4.36
C ASN A 55 -8.75 -1.12 -5.79
N TYR A 56 -7.85 -0.83 -6.74
CA TYR A 56 -8.07 -1.15 -8.15
C TYR A 56 -8.24 -2.66 -8.37
N LEU A 57 -7.43 -3.47 -7.69
CA LEU A 57 -7.55 -4.93 -7.74
C LEU A 57 -8.91 -5.40 -7.19
N ALA A 58 -9.35 -4.86 -6.05
CA ALA A 58 -10.64 -5.20 -5.46
C ALA A 58 -11.82 -4.82 -6.37
N GLU A 59 -11.77 -3.63 -6.97
CA GLU A 59 -12.76 -3.16 -7.96
C GLU A 59 -12.76 -4.06 -9.21
N SER A 60 -11.58 -4.42 -9.73
CA SER A 60 -11.47 -5.28 -10.91
C SER A 60 -12.04 -6.67 -10.67
N VAL A 61 -11.77 -7.27 -9.50
CA VAL A 61 -12.36 -8.56 -9.10
C VAL A 61 -13.88 -8.44 -8.97
N TYR A 62 -14.37 -7.36 -8.36
CA TYR A 62 -15.81 -7.11 -8.26
C TYR A 62 -16.48 -6.98 -9.63
N GLU A 63 -15.91 -6.19 -10.54
CA GLU A 63 -16.40 -6.05 -11.91
C GLU A 63 -16.40 -7.39 -12.66
N ARG A 64 -15.33 -8.18 -12.48
CA ARG A 64 -15.21 -9.51 -13.06
C ARG A 64 -16.32 -10.42 -12.56
N MET A 65 -16.55 -10.51 -11.25
CA MET A 65 -17.64 -11.33 -10.71
C MET A 65 -19.02 -10.82 -11.14
N SER A 66 -19.16 -9.50 -11.34
CA SER A 66 -20.40 -8.88 -11.84
C SER A 66 -20.66 -9.14 -13.32
N SER A 67 -19.64 -9.57 -14.09
CA SER A 67 -19.77 -9.85 -15.53
C SER A 67 -20.59 -11.09 -15.86
N GLN A 68 -20.90 -11.94 -14.85
CA GLN A 68 -21.71 -13.15 -14.97
C GLN A 68 -21.26 -14.12 -16.07
N ASP A 69 -19.95 -14.17 -16.35
CA ASP A 69 -19.41 -15.23 -17.21
C ASP A 69 -19.55 -16.62 -16.54
N PRO A 70 -19.45 -17.73 -17.29
CA PRO A 70 -19.68 -19.06 -16.74
C PRO A 70 -18.79 -19.38 -15.53
N TYR A 71 -17.54 -18.92 -15.54
CA TYR A 71 -16.58 -19.09 -14.46
C TYR A 71 -17.01 -18.34 -13.20
N CYS A 72 -17.46 -17.08 -13.35
CA CYS A 72 -17.94 -16.26 -12.24
C CYS A 72 -19.25 -16.82 -11.66
N LYS A 73 -20.12 -17.42 -12.50
CA LYS A 73 -21.31 -18.13 -12.00
C LYS A 73 -20.92 -19.32 -11.13
N GLU A 74 -19.95 -20.13 -11.55
CA GLU A 74 -19.41 -21.23 -10.73
C GLU A 74 -18.79 -20.72 -9.41
N LEU A 75 -18.05 -19.60 -9.46
CA LEU A 75 -17.50 -18.96 -8.26
C LEU A 75 -18.59 -18.46 -7.31
N LEU A 76 -19.64 -17.82 -7.82
CA LEU A 76 -20.77 -17.35 -7.01
C LEU A 76 -21.55 -18.52 -6.40
N ASP A 77 -21.71 -19.61 -7.15
CA ASP A 77 -22.30 -20.84 -6.63
C ASP A 77 -21.41 -21.42 -5.51
N GLU A 78 -20.09 -21.53 -5.70
CA GLU A 78 -19.17 -21.98 -4.65
C GLU A 78 -19.22 -21.06 -3.42
N LEU A 79 -19.27 -19.75 -3.62
CA LEU A 79 -19.40 -18.75 -2.55
C LEU A 79 -20.70 -18.92 -1.76
N SER A 80 -21.78 -19.31 -2.44
CA SER A 80 -23.07 -19.63 -1.81
C SER A 80 -22.93 -20.81 -0.84
N TYR A 81 -22.06 -21.79 -1.13
CA TYR A 81 -21.83 -22.96 -0.26
C TYR A 81 -20.76 -22.75 0.82
N ARG A 82 -19.68 -22.00 0.54
CA ARG A 82 -18.48 -21.95 1.40
C ARG A 82 -18.32 -20.67 2.21
N ASP A 83 -19.16 -19.66 1.99
CA ASP A 83 -19.11 -18.32 2.61
C ASP A 83 -17.79 -17.54 2.40
N GLU A 84 -16.68 -18.20 2.05
CA GLU A 84 -15.38 -17.65 1.73
C GLU A 84 -14.74 -18.42 0.58
N LEU A 85 -14.05 -17.71 -0.30
CA LEU A 85 -13.17 -18.29 -1.32
C LEU A 85 -11.92 -17.44 -1.52
N ILE A 86 -10.84 -18.09 -1.95
CA ILE A 86 -9.61 -17.42 -2.37
C ILE A 86 -9.66 -17.29 -3.89
N TYR A 87 -9.53 -16.06 -4.38
CA TYR A 87 -9.59 -15.77 -5.80
C TYR A 87 -8.20 -15.94 -6.43
N LEU A 88 -8.09 -16.89 -7.35
CA LEU A 88 -6.82 -17.30 -7.96
C LEU A 88 -6.70 -16.93 -9.45
N ASP A 89 -7.75 -16.36 -10.06
CA ASP A 89 -7.76 -15.92 -11.46
C ASP A 89 -7.09 -14.55 -11.61
N LEU A 90 -5.81 -14.49 -11.22
CA LEU A 90 -4.94 -13.32 -11.29
C LEU A 90 -3.59 -13.73 -11.89
N ASP A 91 -2.90 -12.75 -12.47
CA ASP A 91 -1.53 -12.95 -12.95
C ASP A 91 -0.62 -13.43 -11.79
N GLY A 92 0.32 -14.32 -12.10
CA GLY A 92 1.20 -14.92 -11.07
C GLY A 92 1.97 -13.89 -10.25
N GLU A 93 2.44 -12.81 -10.89
CA GLU A 93 3.12 -11.71 -10.19
C GLU A 93 2.23 -11.01 -9.14
N VAL A 94 0.91 -10.97 -9.39
CA VAL A 94 -0.07 -10.38 -8.45
C VAL A 94 -0.31 -11.35 -7.30
N LEU A 95 -0.43 -12.65 -7.56
CA LEU A 95 -0.63 -13.68 -6.53
C LEU A 95 0.57 -13.82 -5.59
N ASP A 96 1.78 -13.58 -6.07
CA ASP A 96 2.99 -13.56 -5.24
C ASP A 96 3.00 -12.36 -4.26
N LYS A 97 2.30 -11.28 -4.63
CA LYS A 97 2.30 -10.01 -3.90
C LYS A 97 1.06 -9.81 -3.03
N TYR A 98 -0.07 -10.40 -3.43
CA TYR A 98 -1.38 -10.20 -2.81
C TYR A 98 -2.15 -11.51 -2.65
N GLU A 99 -2.85 -11.62 -1.53
CA GLU A 99 -3.88 -12.62 -1.33
C GLU A 99 -5.27 -11.96 -1.47
N VAL A 100 -6.11 -12.52 -2.33
CA VAL A 100 -7.46 -12.02 -2.58
C VAL A 100 -8.48 -13.00 -2.02
N ARG A 101 -9.27 -12.55 -1.06
CA ARG A 101 -10.37 -13.31 -0.47
C ARG A 101 -11.69 -12.67 -0.81
N ILE A 102 -12.68 -13.50 -1.10
CA ILE A 102 -14.05 -13.07 -1.35
C ILE A 102 -14.92 -13.75 -0.32
N LEU A 103 -15.65 -12.94 0.43
CA LEU A 103 -16.51 -13.34 1.53
C LEU A 103 -17.96 -13.06 1.16
N LYS A 104 -18.84 -14.01 1.43
CA LYS A 104 -20.28 -13.79 1.41
C LYS A 104 -20.68 -13.10 2.71
N VAL A 105 -21.16 -11.86 2.60
CA VAL A 105 -21.69 -11.11 3.74
C VAL A 105 -23.15 -11.46 3.96
N ARG A 106 -23.91 -11.49 2.87
CA ARG A 106 -25.35 -11.75 2.89
C ARG A 106 -25.81 -12.30 1.56
N GLU A 107 -26.85 -13.11 1.60
CA GLU A 107 -27.49 -13.64 0.42
C GLU A 107 -28.99 -13.40 0.48
N GLU A 108 -29.54 -12.87 -0.61
CA GLU A 108 -30.97 -12.73 -0.89
C GLU A 108 -31.29 -13.44 -2.21
N ASP A 109 -32.57 -13.59 -2.55
CA ASP A 109 -33.02 -14.38 -3.70
C ASP A 109 -32.34 -13.97 -5.02
N LYS A 110 -32.12 -12.67 -5.24
CA LYS A 110 -31.57 -12.10 -6.49
C LYS A 110 -30.24 -11.40 -6.33
N LEU A 111 -29.74 -11.27 -5.10
CA LEU A 111 -28.57 -10.46 -4.79
C LEU A 111 -27.69 -11.20 -3.78
N MET A 112 -26.38 -11.14 -4.01
CA MET A 112 -25.37 -11.57 -3.05
C MET A 112 -24.53 -10.35 -2.67
N GLU A 113 -24.49 -10.05 -1.38
CA GLU A 113 -23.57 -9.07 -0.83
C GLU A 113 -22.23 -9.75 -0.55
N VAL A 114 -21.17 -9.21 -1.14
CA VAL A 114 -19.81 -9.74 -1.03
C VAL A 114 -18.87 -8.71 -0.43
N SER A 115 -17.88 -9.20 0.30
CA SER A 115 -16.73 -8.43 0.78
C SER A 115 -15.46 -9.02 0.16
N ILE A 116 -14.73 -8.20 -0.59
CA ILE A 116 -13.47 -8.56 -1.21
C ILE A 116 -12.36 -7.97 -0.34
N ILE A 117 -11.54 -8.85 0.23
CA ILE A 117 -10.40 -8.48 1.07
C ILE A 117 -9.12 -8.76 0.29
N ILE A 118 -8.33 -7.70 0.09
CA ILE A 118 -6.99 -7.79 -0.48
C ILE A 118 -5.99 -7.65 0.65
N LYS A 119 -5.10 -8.63 0.81
CA LYS A 119 -4.01 -8.61 1.79
C LYS A 119 -2.68 -8.53 1.07
N TYR A 120 -1.81 -7.64 1.54
CA TYR A 120 -0.44 -7.56 1.05
C TYR A 120 0.43 -8.62 1.72
N LEU A 121 1.13 -9.44 0.93
CA LEU A 121 1.91 -10.58 1.42
C LEU A 121 3.38 -10.23 1.73
N ASP A 122 3.91 -9.16 1.15
CA ASP A 122 5.33 -8.83 1.28
C ASP A 122 5.60 -7.96 2.53
N GLY A 123 6.63 -8.32 3.30
CA GLY A 123 6.81 -7.94 4.71
C GLY A 123 6.98 -6.45 5.03
N GLU A 124 7.08 -5.57 4.01
CA GLU A 124 7.09 -4.11 4.22
C GLU A 124 5.69 -3.51 4.49
N GLY A 125 4.62 -4.29 4.32
CA GLY A 125 3.23 -3.85 4.50
C GLY A 125 2.39 -4.72 5.43
N GLU A 126 2.99 -5.39 6.42
CA GLU A 126 2.24 -6.13 7.45
C GLU A 126 1.07 -5.27 8.01
N GLY A 127 -0.16 -5.74 7.77
CA GLY A 127 -1.39 -5.08 8.23
C GLY A 127 -2.02 -4.06 7.27
N LEU A 128 -1.54 -3.95 6.03
CA LEU A 128 -2.25 -3.26 4.95
C LEU A 128 -3.24 -4.22 4.29
N ASP A 129 -4.49 -4.12 4.75
CA ASP A 129 -5.63 -4.81 4.15
C ASP A 129 -6.59 -3.77 3.56
N VAL A 130 -7.14 -4.06 2.39
CA VAL A 130 -8.21 -3.29 1.77
C VAL A 130 -9.45 -4.16 1.73
N GLU A 131 -10.58 -3.60 2.20
CA GLU A 131 -11.90 -4.24 2.11
C GLU A 131 -12.79 -3.44 1.16
N PHE A 132 -13.29 -4.10 0.12
CA PHE A 132 -14.30 -3.57 -0.78
C PHE A 132 -15.60 -4.34 -0.58
N LYS A 133 -16.72 -3.63 -0.42
CA LYS A 133 -18.06 -4.24 -0.30
C LYS A 133 -18.92 -3.89 -1.48
N GLY A 134 -19.62 -4.88 -2.02
CA GLY A 134 -20.50 -4.70 -3.16
C GLY A 134 -21.63 -5.72 -3.18
N SER A 135 -22.58 -5.52 -4.08
CA SER A 135 -23.73 -6.43 -4.27
C SER A 135 -23.78 -6.90 -5.71
N ILE A 136 -23.80 -8.21 -5.90
CA ILE A 136 -23.78 -8.85 -7.21
C ILE A 136 -25.14 -9.49 -7.46
N LEU A 137 -25.67 -9.27 -8.65
CA LEU A 137 -26.91 -9.89 -9.09
C LEU A 137 -26.69 -11.39 -9.33
N LYS A 138 -27.52 -12.22 -8.70
CA LYS A 138 -27.68 -13.62 -9.06
C LYS A 138 -28.74 -13.67 -10.14
N GLU A 139 -28.38 -13.96 -11.38
CA GLU A 139 -29.40 -14.28 -12.38
C GLU A 139 -30.15 -15.52 -11.92
N GLU A 140 -31.49 -15.46 -11.91
CA GLU A 140 -32.32 -16.66 -11.75
C GLU A 140 -31.90 -17.63 -12.85
N GLY A 141 -31.41 -18.80 -12.44
CA GLY A 141 -31.30 -19.92 -13.34
C GLY A 141 -32.63 -20.06 -14.07
N LEU A 142 -32.58 -20.05 -15.40
CA LEU A 142 -33.60 -20.66 -16.24
C LEU A 142 -33.74 -22.11 -15.77
N TYR A 143 -34.58 -22.33 -14.77
CA TYR A 143 -35.16 -23.63 -14.48
C TYR A 143 -36.05 -23.95 -15.67
N HIS A 144 -35.44 -24.50 -16.72
CA HIS A 144 -36.16 -25.29 -17.70
C HIS A 144 -36.67 -26.54 -16.98
N TYR A 145 -37.86 -26.44 -16.41
CA TYR A 145 -38.73 -27.60 -16.18
C TYR A 145 -39.60 -27.84 -17.41
#